data_AF-A0A6B3HGM0-F1
#
_entry.id   AF-A0A6B3HGM0-F1
#
_cell.length_a   1.000
_cell.length_b   1.000
_cell.length_c   1.000
_cell.angle_alpha   90.00
_cell.angle_beta   90.00
_cell.angle_gamma   90.00
#
_symmetry.space_group_name_H-M   'P 1'
#
loop_
_entity.id
_entity.type
_entity.pdbx_description
1 polymer ?
#
loop_
_entity_poly.entity_id
_entity_poly.type
_entity_poly.pdbx_seq_one_letter_code
_entity_poly.pdbx_strand_id
1 'polypeptide(L)'
;RAVLLTLDRLGLGDRALPLVEDALRTNDTRLVAAAVGPYAAAHLDPHAWRHAVLKCLFTGVPVDAVARLGERARGDAELARMLRDFAAERTAAGRDVPADLRTALALALTTPAAPTEES
;
A
#
# COMPACT_ATOMS: atom_id res chain seq x y z
N ARG A 1 -7.94 -14.83 7.72
CA ARG A 1 -6.58 -14.35 7.37
C ARG A 1 -5.64 -15.43 6.82
N ALA A 2 -5.67 -16.70 7.28
CA ALA A 2 -4.71 -17.72 6.85
C ALA A 2 -4.63 -17.89 5.32
N VAL A 3 -5.78 -17.93 4.63
CA VAL A 3 -5.84 -17.97 3.16
C VAL A 3 -5.05 -16.81 2.53
N LEU A 4 -5.35 -15.56 2.91
CA LEU A 4 -4.67 -14.36 2.41
C LEU A 4 -3.15 -14.42 2.59
N LEU A 5 -2.69 -14.89 3.75
CA LEU A 5 -1.26 -15.01 4.09
C LEU A 5 -0.51 -16.06 3.27
N THR A 6 -1.22 -16.91 2.53
CA THR A 6 -0.64 -18.01 1.75
C THR A 6 -0.80 -17.87 0.24
N LEU A 7 -1.53 -16.85 -0.24
CA LEU A 7 -1.91 -16.74 -1.65
C LEU A 7 -0.71 -16.72 -2.61
N ASP A 8 0.41 -16.11 -2.22
CA ASP A 8 1.64 -16.02 -2.99
C ASP A 8 2.27 -17.40 -3.27
N ARG A 9 1.95 -18.41 -2.45
CA ARG A 9 2.49 -19.77 -2.54
C ARG A 9 1.61 -20.74 -3.31
N LEU A 10 0.38 -20.36 -3.62
CA LEU A 10 -0.63 -21.25 -4.20
C LEU A 10 -0.62 -21.28 -5.73
N GLY A 11 0.21 -20.47 -6.40
CA GLY A 11 0.30 -20.44 -7.86
C GLY A 11 -1.02 -20.08 -8.54
N LEU A 12 -1.84 -19.23 -7.91
CA LEU A 12 -3.21 -18.95 -8.37
C LEU A 12 -3.28 -17.96 -9.53
N GLY A 13 -2.18 -17.31 -9.90
CA GLY A 13 -2.19 -16.19 -10.86
C GLY A 13 -2.97 -15.02 -10.26
N ASP A 14 -3.75 -14.33 -11.08
CA ASP A 14 -4.65 -13.24 -10.67
C ASP A 14 -5.99 -13.71 -10.09
N ARG A 15 -6.31 -15.01 -10.16
CA ARG A 15 -7.62 -15.56 -9.77
C ARG A 15 -8.03 -15.34 -8.32
N ALA A 16 -7.08 -15.09 -7.41
CA ALA A 16 -7.36 -14.78 -6.01
C ALA A 16 -7.45 -13.27 -5.73
N LEU A 17 -7.36 -12.41 -6.74
CA LEU A 17 -7.47 -10.95 -6.58
C LEU A 17 -8.79 -10.51 -5.93
N PRO A 18 -9.96 -11.09 -6.26
CA PRO A 18 -11.21 -10.73 -5.58
C PRO A 18 -11.17 -10.94 -4.05
N LEU A 19 -10.42 -11.93 -3.56
CA LEU A 19 -10.28 -12.17 -2.12
C LEU A 19 -9.47 -11.06 -1.41
N VAL A 20 -8.47 -10.53 -2.10
CA VAL A 20 -7.69 -9.39 -1.62
C VAL A 20 -8.56 -8.14 -1.59
N GLU A 21 -9.29 -7.88 -2.68
CA GLU A 21 -10.21 -6.75 -2.78
C GLU A 21 -11.31 -6.81 -1.73
N ASP A 22 -11.89 -7.99 -1.49
CA ASP A 22 -12.86 -8.24 -0.43
C ASP A 22 -12.29 -7.87 0.94
N ALA A 23 -11.09 -8.37 1.26
CA ALA A 23 -10.44 -8.08 2.51
C ALA A 23 -10.14 -6.58 2.71
N LEU A 24 -9.70 -5.88 1.65
CA LEU A 24 -9.43 -4.45 1.66
C LEU A 24 -10.69 -3.58 1.79
N ARG A 25 -11.86 -4.09 1.37
CA ARG A 25 -13.16 -3.42 1.58
C ARG A 25 -13.62 -3.45 3.04
N THR A 26 -13.10 -4.36 3.86
CA THR A 26 -13.40 -4.42 5.31
C THR A 26 -12.63 -3.37 6.12
N ASN A 27 -13.01 -3.14 7.38
CA ASN A 27 -12.19 -2.38 8.36
C ASN A 27 -11.52 -3.29 9.40
N ASP A 28 -11.52 -4.63 9.22
CA ASP A 28 -10.81 -5.54 10.12
C ASP A 28 -9.31 -5.45 9.84
N THR A 29 -8.56 -4.82 10.75
CA THR A 29 -7.12 -4.60 10.62
C THR A 29 -6.32 -5.89 10.40
N ARG A 30 -6.81 -7.03 10.90
CA ARG A 30 -6.16 -8.34 10.72
C ARG A 30 -6.34 -8.87 9.30
N LEU A 31 -7.44 -8.52 8.63
CA LEU A 31 -7.67 -8.86 7.23
C LEU A 31 -6.94 -7.89 6.31
N VAL A 32 -6.98 -6.59 6.61
CA VAL A 32 -6.25 -5.57 5.85
C VAL A 32 -4.74 -5.86 5.87
N ALA A 33 -4.15 -6.11 7.04
CA ALA A 33 -2.73 -6.44 7.16
C ALA A 33 -2.35 -7.72 6.38
N ALA A 34 -3.23 -8.74 6.38
CA ALA A 34 -2.99 -9.96 5.62
C ALA A 34 -3.17 -9.77 4.10
N ALA A 35 -4.05 -8.85 3.70
CA ALA A 35 -4.36 -8.58 2.30
C ALA A 35 -3.25 -7.81 1.58
N VAL A 36 -2.49 -6.96 2.28
CA VAL A 36 -1.40 -6.15 1.69
C VAL A 36 -0.06 -6.90 1.55
N GLY A 37 -0.08 -8.23 1.64
CA GLY A 37 1.09 -9.10 1.51
C GLY A 37 1.61 -9.27 0.07
N PRO A 38 2.57 -10.21 -0.14
CA PRO A 38 3.29 -10.36 -1.41
C PRO A 38 2.40 -10.58 -2.64
N TYR A 39 1.30 -11.33 -2.48
CA TYR A 39 0.32 -11.55 -3.55
C TYR A 39 -0.28 -10.23 -4.04
N ALA A 40 -0.73 -9.36 -3.13
CA ALA A 40 -1.27 -8.06 -3.50
C ALA A 40 -0.22 -7.15 -4.14
N ALA A 41 1.03 -7.19 -3.65
CA ALA A 41 2.11 -6.44 -4.27
C ALA A 41 2.38 -6.85 -5.73
N ALA A 42 2.18 -8.13 -6.06
CA ALA A 42 2.35 -8.67 -7.41
C ALA A 42 1.13 -8.45 -8.32
N HIS A 43 -0.09 -8.49 -7.77
CA HIS A 43 -1.32 -8.55 -8.57
C HIS A 43 -2.20 -7.29 -8.54
N LEU A 44 -2.08 -6.42 -7.52
CA LEU A 44 -2.82 -5.15 -7.53
C LEU A 44 -2.23 -4.21 -8.57
N ASP A 45 -3.10 -3.68 -9.42
CA ASP A 45 -2.76 -2.57 -10.30
C ASP A 45 -2.28 -1.34 -9.50
N PRO A 46 -1.67 -0.34 -10.15
CA PRO A 46 -1.16 0.84 -9.45
C PRO A 46 -2.21 1.60 -8.64
N HIS A 47 -3.44 1.74 -9.13
CA HIS A 47 -4.49 2.49 -8.45
C HIS A 47 -4.99 1.74 -7.21
N ALA A 48 -5.33 0.47 -7.35
CA ALA A 48 -5.81 -0.38 -6.27
C ALA A 48 -4.76 -0.52 -5.15
N TRP A 49 -3.47 -0.62 -5.52
CA TRP A 49 -2.38 -0.67 -4.56
C TRP A 49 -2.21 0.63 -3.75
N ARG A 50 -2.30 1.81 -4.38
CA ARG A 50 -2.26 3.10 -3.65
C ARG A 50 -3.42 3.22 -2.66
N HIS A 51 -4.60 2.77 -3.07
CA HIS A 51 -5.78 2.73 -2.20
C HIS A 51 -5.59 1.77 -1.03
N ALA A 52 -4.90 0.63 -1.23
CA ALA A 52 -4.55 -0.28 -0.15
C ALA A 52 -3.58 0.36 0.87
N VAL A 53 -2.61 1.17 0.40
CA VAL A 53 -1.72 1.95 1.29
C VAL A 53 -2.51 2.96 2.12
N LEU A 54 -3.39 3.75 1.48
CA LEU A 54 -4.27 4.68 2.19
C LEU A 54 -5.20 3.97 3.18
N LYS A 55 -5.71 2.79 2.81
CA LYS A 55 -6.54 1.96 3.68
C LYS A 55 -5.79 1.56 4.94
N CYS A 56 -4.49 1.23 4.83
CA CYS A 56 -3.66 0.93 5.99
C CYS A 56 -3.56 2.13 6.93
N LEU A 57 -3.24 3.32 6.39
CA LEU A 57 -3.17 4.56 7.17
C LEU A 57 -4.51 4.92 7.84
N PHE A 58 -5.61 4.74 7.11
CA PHE A 58 -6.96 5.01 7.62
C PHE A 58 -7.36 4.07 8.77
N THR A 59 -7.00 2.78 8.66
CA THR A 59 -7.37 1.74 9.64
C THR A 59 -6.34 1.54 10.74
N GLY A 60 -5.19 2.20 10.67
CA GLY A 60 -4.10 2.05 11.63
C GLY A 60 -3.29 0.75 11.45
N VAL A 61 -3.33 0.13 10.27
CA VAL A 61 -2.40 -0.94 9.92
C VAL A 61 -1.04 -0.31 9.59
N PRO A 62 0.06 -0.78 10.20
CA PRO A 62 1.39 -0.32 9.87
C PRO A 62 1.70 -0.42 8.38
N VAL A 63 2.26 0.63 7.78
CA VAL A 63 2.57 0.62 6.33
C VAL A 63 3.70 -0.36 5.98
N ASP A 64 4.51 -0.76 6.95
CA ASP A 64 5.54 -1.80 6.79
C ASP A 64 4.96 -3.20 6.50
N ALA A 65 3.67 -3.43 6.79
CA ALA A 65 2.96 -4.64 6.40
C ALA A 65 2.74 -4.72 4.88
N VAL A 66 2.79 -3.58 4.17
CA VAL A 66 2.62 -3.54 2.71
C VAL A 66 3.86 -4.10 2.04
N ALA A 67 3.72 -5.29 1.44
CA ALA A 67 4.83 -5.93 0.75
C ALA A 67 5.34 -5.06 -0.41
N ARG A 68 6.67 -5.01 -0.56
CA ARG A 68 7.37 -4.21 -1.59
C ARG A 68 7.04 -2.71 -1.55
N LEU A 69 6.65 -2.17 -0.39
CA LEU A 69 6.32 -0.73 -0.25
C LEU A 69 7.41 0.17 -0.81
N GLY A 70 8.66 -0.01 -0.38
CA GLY A 70 9.78 0.83 -0.82
C GLY A 70 10.09 0.74 -2.31
N GLU A 71 9.80 -0.39 -2.94
CA GLU A 71 9.97 -0.56 -4.38
C GLU A 71 8.85 0.13 -5.15
N ARG A 72 7.59 -0.19 -4.81
CA ARG A 72 6.41 0.30 -5.53
C ARG A 72 6.12 1.78 -5.27
N ALA A 73 6.44 2.29 -4.08
CA ALA A 73 6.23 3.70 -3.76
C ALA A 73 7.27 4.60 -4.43
N ARG A 74 8.48 4.12 -4.73
CA ARG A 74 9.60 4.98 -5.17
C ARG A 74 9.21 5.82 -6.39
N GLY A 75 9.25 7.14 -6.23
CA GLY A 75 8.93 8.09 -7.30
C GLY A 75 7.46 8.13 -7.71
N ASP A 76 6.55 7.52 -6.94
CA ASP A 76 5.12 7.53 -7.23
C ASP A 76 4.50 8.88 -6.85
N ALA A 77 4.50 9.81 -7.81
CA ALA A 77 3.97 11.16 -7.64
C ALA A 77 2.47 11.18 -7.29
N GLU A 78 1.70 10.21 -7.78
CA GLU A 78 0.28 10.12 -7.48
C GLU A 78 0.05 9.66 -6.04
N LEU A 79 0.80 8.65 -5.58
CA LEU A 79 0.79 8.29 -4.16
C LEU A 79 1.19 9.48 -3.28
N ALA A 80 2.24 10.23 -3.65
CA ALA A 80 2.66 11.42 -2.90
C ALA A 80 1.55 12.48 -2.81
N ARG A 81 0.83 12.72 -3.91
CA ARG A 81 -0.33 13.63 -3.94
C ARG A 81 -1.43 13.14 -3.00
N MET A 82 -1.86 11.89 -3.15
CA MET A 82 -2.90 11.27 -2.33
C MET A 82 -2.57 11.30 -0.83
N LEU A 83 -1.32 11.05 -0.45
CA LEU A 83 -0.87 11.11 0.94
C LEU A 83 -0.94 12.54 1.51
N ARG A 84 -0.60 13.56 0.72
CA ARG A 84 -0.73 14.96 1.14
C ARG A 84 -2.21 15.34 1.32
N ASP A 85 -3.07 14.93 0.41
CA ASP A 85 -4.52 15.18 0.50
C ASP A 85 -5.10 14.53 1.76
N PHE A 86 -4.73 13.27 2.04
CA PHE A 86 -5.13 12.58 3.27
C PHE A 86 -4.66 13.34 4.53
N ALA A 87 -3.41 13.81 4.56
CA ALA A 87 -2.90 14.59 5.70
C ALA A 87 -3.64 15.93 5.88
N ALA A 88 -3.97 16.61 4.77
CA ALA A 88 -4.73 17.86 4.78
C ALA A 88 -6.16 17.63 5.31
N GLU A 89 -6.85 16.58 4.83
CA GLU A 89 -8.19 16.21 5.30
C GLU A 89 -8.23 15.85 6.79
N ARG A 90 -7.21 15.13 7.28
CA ARG A 90 -7.07 14.82 8.72
C ARG A 90 -6.90 16.09 9.55
N THR A 91 -5.98 16.95 9.13
CA THR A 91 -5.65 18.20 9.81
C THR A 91 -6.85 19.15 9.84
N ALA A 92 -7.55 19.33 8.71
CA ALA A 92 -8.75 20.16 8.62
C ALA A 92 -9.89 19.65 9.53
N ALA A 93 -9.95 18.34 9.75
CA ALA A 93 -10.89 17.73 10.69
C ALA A 93 -10.42 17.74 12.16
N GLY A 94 -9.29 18.38 12.48
CA GLY A 94 -8.73 18.42 13.83
C GLY A 94 -8.21 17.06 14.31
N ARG A 95 -7.86 16.14 13.40
CA ARG A 95 -7.40 14.79 13.72
C ARG A 95 -5.91 14.63 13.42
N ASP A 96 -5.22 13.85 14.25
CA ASP A 96 -3.78 13.62 14.07
C ASP A 96 -3.44 12.93 12.74
N VAL A 97 -2.30 13.30 12.17
CA VAL A 97 -1.73 12.66 10.99
C VAL A 97 -0.89 11.45 11.43
N PRO A 98 -1.16 10.22 10.93
CA PRO A 98 -0.39 9.03 11.30
C PRO A 98 1.10 9.18 10.99
N ALA A 99 1.98 8.73 11.90
CA ALA A 99 3.43 8.82 11.72
C ALA A 99 3.90 8.09 10.45
N ASP A 100 3.34 6.92 10.17
CA ASP A 100 3.60 6.08 9.00
C ASP A 100 3.35 6.78 7.66
N LEU A 101 2.51 7.82 7.63
CA LEU A 101 2.30 8.63 6.43
C LEU A 101 3.62 9.26 5.97
N ARG A 102 4.46 9.71 6.92
CA ARG A 102 5.76 10.31 6.59
C ARG A 102 6.70 9.28 5.95
N THR A 103 6.66 8.04 6.41
CA THR A 103 7.45 6.94 5.83
C THR A 103 7.04 6.68 4.38
N ALA A 104 5.74 6.50 4.13
CA ALA A 104 5.23 6.28 2.76
C ALA A 104 5.49 7.49 1.85
N LEU A 105 5.33 8.71 2.36
CA LEU A 105 5.57 9.93 1.61
C LEU A 105 7.05 10.11 1.25
N ALA A 106 7.97 9.83 2.17
CA ALA A 106 9.40 9.91 1.90
C ALA A 106 9.83 8.95 0.77
N LEU A 107 9.28 7.73 0.76
CA LEU A 107 9.51 6.78 -0.33
C LEU A 107 8.94 7.31 -1.65
N ALA A 108 7.71 7.84 -1.62
CA ALA A 108 7.04 8.41 -2.80
C ALA A 108 7.81 9.59 -3.42
N LEU A 109 8.51 10.37 -2.61
CA LEU A 109 9.31 11.51 -3.04
C LEU A 109 10.75 11.13 -3.44
N THR A 110 11.14 9.87 -3.26
CA THR A 110 12.48 9.42 -3.65
C THR A 110 12.59 9.40 -5.16
N THR A 111 13.50 10.22 -5.71
CA THR A 111 13.83 10.19 -7.13
C THR A 111 14.37 8.80 -7.50
N PRO A 112 13.81 8.14 -8.53
CA PRO A 112 14.42 6.91 -9.04
C PRO A 112 15.84 7.23 -9.54
N ALA A 113 16.82 6.42 -9.14
CA ALA A 113 18.17 6.55 -9.67
C ALA A 113 18.13 6.45 -11.19
N ALA A 114 18.87 7.31 -11.90
CA ALA A 114 19.02 7.19 -13.34
C ALA A 114 19.53 5.78 -13.67
N PRO A 115 18.98 5.10 -14.70
CA PRO A 115 19.52 3.82 -15.12
C PRO A 115 20.99 4.02 -15.46
N THR A 116 21.85 3.23 -14.82
CA THR A 116 23.26 3.17 -15.21
C THR A 116 23.30 2.56 -16.60
N GLU A 117 23.56 3.38 -17.62
CA GLU A 117 23.88 2.90 -18.96
C GLU A 117 25.22 2.14 -18.86
N GLU A 118 25.16 0.83 -18.60
CA GLU A 118 26.30 -0.06 -18.85
C GLU A 118 26.49 -0.16 -20.37
N SER A 119 27.64 0.35 -20.83
CA SER A 119 28.15 0.24 -22.20
C SER A 119 28.78 -1.13 -22.45
#